data_AF-A0A345YMC5-F1
#
_entry.id   AF-A0A345YMC5-F1
#
_cell.length_a   1.000
_cell.length_b   1.000
_cell.length_c   1.000
_cell.angle_alpha   90.00
_cell.angle_beta   90.00
_cell.angle_gamma   90.00
#
_symmetry.space_group_name_H-M   'P 1'
#
loop_
_entity.id
_entity.type
_entity.pdbx_description
1 polymer ?
#
loop_
_entity_poly.entity_id
_entity_poly.type
_entity_poly.pdbx_seq_one_letter_code
_entity_poly.pdbx_strand_id
1 'polypeptide(L)'
;MRDAEHETPHGETPYSPTSLLRALTANPYGVSTLRPQEHPAAEAAPPDNRYTRVLTLVIALLLGFTVAVSVLDLRADAASEDGPRAVLEQEVRDTRAEAEALEGRRAELEGEIAEAQGSVLERSEAGAADRLSAYESAGGSVALSGPGTVLVLDDSAPLPASPGVASGTVNRVTDGDVQVAVNGLWAAGAEGISVNGQRVVSSTAIRTAGSAVLVDFRPLSPPYRITALGDPEQLQDAVEEGETGEYLDEVSTRFGIRVSWEPGEELTVPARAAGTLREATALDGGSGTPAPETMPTGGAGTAPDEGAAASGAEEDSP
;
A
#
# COMPACT_ATOMS: atom_id res chain seq x y z
N MET A 1 32.46 61.98 -28.12
CA MET A 1 33.64 62.48 -27.39
C MET A 1 33.40 62.12 -25.93
N ARG A 2 34.23 61.24 -25.36
CA ARG A 2 34.11 60.77 -23.97
C ARG A 2 34.90 61.74 -23.10
N ASP A 3 34.24 62.35 -22.12
CA ASP A 3 34.84 63.31 -21.21
C ASP A 3 35.96 62.66 -20.39
N ALA A 4 37.10 63.34 -20.42
CA ALA A 4 38.32 62.99 -19.74
C ALA A 4 38.43 63.84 -18.47
N GLU A 5 37.76 63.43 -17.40
CA GLU A 5 38.03 63.93 -16.06
C GLU A 5 37.88 62.75 -15.09
N HIS A 6 38.71 62.71 -14.05
CA HIS A 6 38.88 61.64 -13.03
C HIS A 6 40.02 60.65 -13.29
N GLU A 7 41.20 61.20 -13.60
CA GLU A 7 42.48 60.51 -13.42
C GLU A 7 43.03 60.84 -12.02
N THR A 8 43.41 59.83 -11.26
CA THR A 8 44.05 60.03 -9.94
C THR A 8 45.51 60.48 -10.12
N PRO A 9 46.20 61.05 -9.10
CA PRO A 9 47.56 61.62 -9.24
C PRO A 9 48.65 60.69 -9.78
N HIS A 10 48.34 59.41 -10.00
CA HIS A 10 49.25 58.37 -10.46
C HIS A 10 48.83 57.69 -11.77
N GLY A 11 47.88 58.27 -12.53
CA GLY A 11 47.56 57.81 -13.89
C GLY A 11 46.77 56.49 -13.97
N GLU A 12 46.11 56.08 -12.87
CA GLU A 12 45.31 54.85 -12.82
C GLU A 12 43.81 55.14 -12.78
N THR A 13 43.02 54.29 -13.44
CA THR A 13 41.56 54.36 -13.39
C THR A 13 41.06 54.06 -11.96
N PRO A 14 40.00 54.73 -11.48
CA PRO A 14 39.50 54.60 -10.10
C PRO A 14 39.13 53.18 -9.65
N TYR A 15 39.00 52.23 -10.57
CA TYR A 15 38.53 50.87 -10.33
C TYR A 15 39.60 49.78 -10.63
N SER A 16 40.89 50.11 -10.68
CA SER A 16 41.95 49.10 -10.83
C SER A 16 42.13 48.28 -9.54
N PRO A 17 42.40 46.95 -9.63
CA PRO A 17 42.66 46.12 -8.45
C PRO A 17 43.87 46.58 -7.62
N THR A 18 44.84 47.22 -8.26
CA THR A 18 46.07 47.75 -7.64
C THR A 18 45.82 49.00 -6.82
N SER A 19 44.90 49.88 -7.23
CA SER A 19 44.56 51.08 -6.46
C SER A 19 43.82 50.73 -5.17
N LEU A 20 42.97 49.70 -5.22
CA LEU A 20 42.17 49.23 -4.08
C LEU A 20 43.05 48.58 -3.00
N LEU A 21 44.01 47.74 -3.40
CA LEU A 21 45.00 47.15 -2.48
C LEU A 21 45.94 48.20 -1.87
N ARG A 22 46.29 49.25 -2.61
CA ARG A 22 47.11 50.34 -2.09
C ARG A 22 46.34 51.25 -1.13
N ALA A 23 45.07 51.52 -1.40
CA ALA A 23 44.20 52.27 -0.49
C ALA A 23 43.96 51.52 0.85
N LEU A 24 43.86 50.20 0.80
CA LEU A 24 43.65 49.36 1.99
C LEU A 24 44.88 49.28 2.90
N THR A 25 46.09 49.35 2.33
CA THR A 25 47.36 49.21 3.07
C THR A 25 47.91 50.52 3.60
N ALA A 26 47.61 51.66 2.95
CA ALA A 26 48.14 52.97 3.34
C ALA A 26 47.35 53.65 4.47
N ASN A 27 46.09 53.30 4.70
CA ASN A 27 45.25 53.95 5.72
C ASN A 27 44.25 52.97 6.36
N PRO A 28 44.65 52.22 7.40
CA PRO A 28 43.83 51.15 8.00
C PRO A 28 42.56 51.64 8.71
N TYR A 29 42.38 52.96 8.89
CA TYR A 29 41.17 53.55 9.48
C TYR A 29 40.38 54.43 8.49
N GLY A 30 40.74 54.43 7.21
CA GLY A 30 40.19 55.31 6.17
C GLY A 30 39.07 54.71 5.31
N VAL A 31 38.28 53.75 5.81
CA VAL A 31 37.26 53.04 4.99
C VAL A 31 35.99 53.87 4.77
N SER A 32 35.93 55.12 5.25
CA SER A 32 34.80 56.02 5.01
C SER A 32 34.76 56.62 3.60
N THR A 33 35.86 56.57 2.84
CA THR A 33 35.96 57.17 1.49
C THR A 33 35.67 56.19 0.35
N LEU A 34 35.54 54.89 0.64
CA LEU A 34 35.22 53.84 -0.33
C LEU A 34 33.80 53.29 -0.20
N ARG A 35 33.02 53.75 0.78
CA ARG A 35 31.56 53.62 0.68
C ARG A 35 31.20 54.45 -0.55
N PRO A 36 30.64 53.87 -1.63
CA PRO A 36 30.00 54.68 -2.65
C PRO A 36 29.05 55.58 -1.87
N GLN A 37 29.34 56.88 -1.84
CA GLN A 37 28.30 57.86 -1.64
C GLN A 37 27.51 57.86 -2.96
N GLU A 38 26.95 56.70 -3.32
CA GLU A 38 25.53 56.65 -3.54
C GLU A 38 24.94 57.14 -2.21
N HIS A 39 24.93 58.46 -2.04
CA HIS A 39 23.66 59.07 -1.72
C HIS A 39 22.67 58.23 -2.53
N PRO A 40 21.71 57.50 -1.92
CA PRO A 40 20.47 57.35 -2.66
C PRO A 40 20.22 58.79 -3.09
N ALA A 41 20.34 59.09 -4.38
CA ALA A 41 20.07 60.43 -4.89
C ALA A 41 18.67 60.63 -4.37
N ALA A 42 18.53 61.34 -3.23
CA ALA A 42 17.51 60.99 -2.25
C ALA A 42 16.24 61.10 -3.03
N GLU A 43 15.64 59.95 -3.41
CA GLU A 43 14.87 59.89 -4.65
C GLU A 43 13.80 60.92 -4.47
N ALA A 44 13.95 62.05 -5.18
CA ALA A 44 13.53 63.35 -4.67
C ALA A 44 12.12 63.16 -4.15
N ALA A 45 11.97 63.10 -2.82
CA ALA A 45 10.71 62.70 -2.23
C ALA A 45 9.71 63.67 -2.87
N PRO A 46 8.74 63.15 -3.64
CA PRO A 46 8.01 63.97 -4.58
C PRO A 46 7.50 65.18 -3.82
N PRO A 47 7.66 66.41 -4.35
CA PRO A 47 7.42 67.63 -3.59
C PRO A 47 6.08 67.48 -2.87
N ASP A 48 6.10 67.55 -1.53
CA ASP A 48 4.91 67.33 -0.70
C ASP A 48 3.98 68.54 -0.87
N ASN A 49 3.29 68.54 -1.99
CA ASN A 49 2.40 69.57 -2.44
C ASN A 49 0.99 69.00 -2.46
N ARG A 50 -0.02 69.87 -2.36
CA ARG A 50 -1.43 69.44 -2.36
C ARG A 50 -1.79 68.58 -3.57
N TYR A 51 -1.09 68.73 -4.70
CA TYR A 51 -1.34 67.97 -5.93
C TYR A 51 -0.78 66.53 -5.85
N THR A 52 0.42 66.32 -5.30
CA THR A 52 1.04 64.99 -5.13
C THR A 52 0.27 64.18 -4.10
N ARG A 53 -0.17 64.79 -2.98
CA ARG A 53 -1.08 64.11 -2.01
C ARG A 53 -2.40 63.68 -2.65
N VAL A 54 -3.01 64.54 -3.45
CA VAL A 54 -4.25 64.20 -4.18
C VAL A 54 -3.99 63.08 -5.19
N LEU A 55 -2.87 63.14 -5.93
CA LEU A 55 -2.49 62.11 -6.89
C LEU A 55 -2.25 60.74 -6.21
N THR A 56 -1.50 60.70 -5.11
CA THR A 56 -1.26 59.46 -4.35
C THR A 56 -2.56 58.89 -3.80
N LEU A 57 -3.47 59.73 -3.30
CA LEU A 57 -4.79 59.31 -2.82
C LEU A 57 -5.65 58.73 -3.95
N VAL A 58 -5.62 59.34 -5.14
CA VAL A 58 -6.31 58.81 -6.33
C VAL A 58 -5.73 57.48 -6.76
N ILE A 59 -4.40 57.33 -6.80
CA ILE A 59 -3.74 56.06 -7.15
C ILE A 59 -4.07 54.98 -6.12
N ALA A 60 -4.04 55.29 -4.82
CA ALA A 60 -4.40 54.35 -3.77
C ALA A 60 -5.87 53.92 -3.86
N LEU A 61 -6.78 54.83 -4.20
CA LEU A 61 -8.19 54.53 -4.47
C LEU A 61 -8.36 53.63 -5.69
N LEU A 62 -7.64 53.90 -6.78
CA LEU A 62 -7.69 53.08 -7.98
C LEU A 62 -7.15 51.67 -7.69
N LEU A 63 -6.03 51.56 -6.97
CA LEU A 63 -5.48 50.26 -6.57
C LEU A 63 -6.45 49.50 -5.67
N GLY A 64 -6.99 50.17 -4.66
CA GLY A 64 -8.00 49.59 -3.76
C GLY A 64 -9.25 49.15 -4.51
N PHE A 65 -9.69 49.93 -5.49
CA PHE A 65 -10.83 49.60 -6.36
C PHE A 65 -10.53 48.37 -7.24
N THR A 66 -9.34 48.30 -7.88
CA THR A 66 -8.96 47.12 -8.67
C THR A 66 -8.90 45.86 -7.82
N VAL A 67 -8.31 45.93 -6.61
CA VAL A 67 -8.28 44.80 -5.68
C VAL A 67 -9.69 44.42 -5.24
N ALA A 68 -10.55 45.39 -4.94
CA ALA A 68 -11.94 45.13 -4.56
C ALA A 68 -12.72 44.44 -5.70
N VAL A 69 -12.55 44.88 -6.95
CA VAL A 69 -13.16 44.24 -8.11
C VAL A 69 -12.62 42.82 -8.29
N SER A 70 -11.31 42.59 -8.22
CA SER A 70 -10.73 41.25 -8.30
C SER A 70 -11.22 40.30 -7.19
N VAL A 71 -11.41 40.81 -5.97
CA VAL A 71 -11.96 40.01 -4.86
C VAL A 71 -13.43 39.70 -5.08
N LEU A 72 -14.20 40.63 -5.65
CA LEU A 72 -15.60 40.39 -6.00
C LEU A 72 -15.74 39.38 -7.13
N ASP A 73 -14.86 39.44 -8.14
CA ASP A 73 -14.82 38.51 -9.28
C ASP A 73 -14.44 37.08 -8.83
N LEU A 74 -13.38 36.94 -8.03
CA LEU A 74 -12.99 35.66 -7.42
C LEU A 74 -14.07 35.08 -6.51
N ARG A 75 -14.82 35.94 -5.81
CA ARG A 75 -15.96 35.50 -4.97
C ARG A 75 -17.17 35.12 -5.82
N ALA A 76 -17.39 35.77 -6.96
CA ALA A 76 -18.44 35.42 -7.90
C ALA A 76 -18.15 34.07 -8.55
N ASP A 77 -16.92 33.84 -9.03
CA ASP A 77 -16.47 32.55 -9.59
C ASP A 77 -16.55 31.39 -8.59
N ALA A 78 -16.23 31.67 -7.32
CA ALA A 78 -16.35 30.69 -6.24
C ALA A 78 -17.82 30.43 -5.80
N ALA A 79 -18.74 31.34 -6.12
CA ALA A 79 -20.16 31.26 -5.79
C ALA A 79 -21.05 30.81 -6.97
N SER A 80 -20.51 30.77 -8.18
CA SER A 80 -21.20 30.20 -9.34
C SER A 80 -21.41 28.69 -9.19
N GLU A 81 -22.57 28.21 -9.65
CA GLU A 81 -22.97 26.79 -9.66
C GLU A 81 -22.02 25.89 -10.48
N ASP A 82 -21.14 26.49 -11.30
CA ASP A 82 -20.10 25.82 -12.12
C ASP A 82 -18.67 25.91 -11.51
N GLY A 83 -18.53 26.23 -10.22
CA GLY A 83 -17.21 26.31 -9.58
C GLY A 83 -16.47 24.95 -9.57
N PRO A 84 -15.13 24.93 -9.38
CA PRO A 84 -14.32 23.70 -9.39
C PRO A 84 -14.80 22.59 -8.43
N ARG A 85 -15.48 22.98 -7.34
CA ARG A 85 -16.11 22.03 -6.40
C ARG A 85 -17.34 21.36 -6.98
N ALA A 86 -18.18 22.09 -7.72
CA ALA A 86 -19.38 21.53 -8.33
C ALA A 86 -19.03 20.52 -9.42
N VAL A 87 -17.98 20.79 -10.22
CA VAL A 87 -17.44 19.85 -11.21
C VAL A 87 -16.92 18.58 -10.55
N LEU A 88 -16.13 18.69 -9.47
CA LEU A 88 -15.65 17.52 -8.72
C LEU A 88 -16.79 16.74 -8.06
N GLU A 89 -17.79 17.43 -7.51
CA GLU A 89 -18.97 16.77 -6.96
C GLU A 89 -19.77 16.03 -8.04
N GLN A 90 -19.86 16.61 -9.24
CA GLN A 90 -20.51 15.97 -10.38
C GLN A 90 -19.72 14.75 -10.86
N GLU A 91 -18.40 14.86 -11.01
CA GLU A 91 -17.52 13.73 -11.38
C GLU A 91 -17.60 12.59 -10.35
N VAL A 92 -17.66 12.91 -9.05
CA VAL A 92 -17.88 11.91 -8.00
C VAL A 92 -19.26 11.27 -8.09
N ARG A 93 -20.32 12.04 -8.39
CA ARG A 93 -21.67 11.50 -8.58
C ARG A 93 -21.75 10.59 -9.81
N ASP A 94 -21.18 11.01 -10.93
CA ASP A 94 -21.16 10.25 -12.17
C ASP A 94 -20.37 8.94 -12.01
N THR A 95 -19.20 9.01 -11.37
CA THR A 95 -18.39 7.82 -11.05
C THR A 95 -19.13 6.86 -10.13
N ARG A 96 -19.86 7.36 -9.12
CA ARG A 96 -20.68 6.52 -8.24
C ARG A 96 -21.84 5.87 -8.99
N ALA A 97 -22.52 6.62 -9.85
CA ALA A 97 -23.61 6.08 -10.67
C ALA A 97 -23.11 4.99 -11.64
N GLU A 98 -21.91 5.17 -12.22
CA GLU A 98 -21.27 4.15 -13.05
C GLU A 98 -20.90 2.90 -12.24
N ALA A 99 -20.34 3.07 -11.04
CA ALA A 99 -20.04 1.97 -10.14
C ALA A 99 -21.31 1.18 -9.75
N GLU A 100 -22.37 1.87 -9.35
CA GLU A 100 -23.66 1.25 -9.02
C GLU A 100 -24.27 0.50 -10.21
N ALA A 101 -24.15 1.05 -11.44
CA ALA A 101 -24.62 0.39 -12.65
C ALA A 101 -23.81 -0.88 -12.98
N LEU A 102 -22.49 -0.83 -12.82
CA LEU A 102 -21.60 -1.99 -13.00
C LEU A 102 -21.86 -3.07 -11.95
N GLU A 103 -22.10 -2.69 -10.70
CA GLU A 103 -22.49 -3.60 -9.62
C GLU A 103 -23.84 -4.26 -9.91
N GLY A 104 -24.83 -3.49 -10.37
CA GLY A 104 -26.12 -4.03 -10.80
C GLY A 104 -25.99 -5.03 -11.94
N ARG A 105 -25.18 -4.71 -12.97
CA ARG A 105 -24.96 -5.62 -14.10
C ARG A 105 -24.20 -6.88 -13.69
N ARG A 106 -23.25 -6.76 -12.77
CA ARG A 106 -22.54 -7.91 -12.21
C ARG A 106 -23.51 -8.85 -11.49
N ALA A 107 -24.36 -8.32 -10.62
CA ALA A 107 -25.33 -9.13 -9.89
C ALA A 107 -26.34 -9.83 -10.82
N GLU A 108 -26.77 -9.15 -11.89
CA GLU A 108 -27.64 -9.74 -12.93
C GLU A 108 -26.94 -10.91 -13.64
N LEU A 109 -25.69 -10.72 -14.08
CA LEU A 109 -24.92 -11.77 -14.75
C LEU A 109 -24.62 -12.95 -13.81
N GLU A 110 -24.31 -12.69 -12.54
CA GLU A 110 -24.15 -13.74 -11.52
C GLU A 110 -25.45 -14.54 -11.34
N GLY A 111 -26.61 -13.87 -11.37
CA GLY A 111 -27.92 -14.51 -11.34
C GLY A 111 -28.22 -15.38 -12.57
N GLU A 112 -27.93 -14.86 -13.78
CA GLU A 112 -28.09 -15.63 -15.04
C GLU A 112 -27.20 -16.88 -15.05
N ILE A 113 -25.96 -16.77 -14.56
CA ILE A 113 -25.03 -17.91 -14.44
C ILE A 113 -25.58 -18.94 -13.46
N ALA A 114 -26.05 -18.50 -12.28
CA ALA A 114 -26.59 -19.40 -11.26
C ALA A 114 -27.84 -20.15 -11.75
N GLU A 115 -28.74 -19.48 -12.47
CA GLU A 115 -29.93 -20.11 -13.06
C GLU A 115 -29.55 -21.14 -14.14
N ALA A 116 -28.61 -20.76 -15.03
CA ALA A 116 -28.10 -21.66 -16.06
C ALA A 116 -27.45 -22.91 -15.43
N GLN A 117 -26.59 -22.73 -14.42
CA GLN A 117 -25.96 -23.82 -13.68
C GLN A 117 -26.99 -24.70 -12.98
N GLY A 118 -27.98 -24.11 -12.29
CA GLY A 118 -29.08 -24.83 -11.64
C GLY A 118 -29.84 -25.74 -12.61
N SER A 119 -30.18 -25.23 -13.79
CA SER A 119 -30.88 -26.02 -14.82
C SER A 119 -30.07 -27.21 -15.34
N VAL A 120 -28.74 -27.11 -15.37
CA VAL A 120 -27.85 -28.21 -15.75
C VAL A 120 -27.76 -29.24 -14.63
N LEU A 121 -27.64 -28.77 -13.37
CA LEU A 121 -27.55 -29.62 -12.18
C LEU A 121 -28.83 -30.41 -11.92
N GLU A 122 -30.01 -29.85 -12.19
CA GLU A 122 -31.29 -30.58 -12.08
C GLU A 122 -31.37 -31.82 -12.99
N ARG A 123 -30.63 -31.80 -14.11
CA ARG A 123 -30.56 -32.91 -15.07
C ARG A 123 -29.39 -33.87 -14.79
N SER A 124 -28.61 -33.59 -13.75
CA SER A 124 -27.40 -34.34 -13.40
C SER A 124 -27.65 -35.37 -12.30
N GLU A 125 -26.64 -36.17 -12.00
CA GLU A 125 -26.71 -37.18 -10.94
C GLU A 125 -26.90 -36.55 -9.55
N ALA A 126 -27.52 -37.29 -8.62
CA ALA A 126 -27.62 -36.88 -7.23
C ALA A 126 -26.22 -36.57 -6.65
N GLY A 127 -26.10 -35.43 -5.95
CA GLY A 127 -24.83 -34.97 -5.37
C GLY A 127 -23.87 -34.27 -6.35
N ALA A 128 -24.27 -34.00 -7.59
CA ALA A 128 -23.46 -33.19 -8.52
C ALA A 128 -23.30 -31.73 -8.05
N ALA A 129 -24.33 -31.16 -7.43
CA ALA A 129 -24.28 -29.80 -6.88
C ALA A 129 -23.26 -29.69 -5.73
N ASP A 130 -23.26 -30.65 -4.81
CA ASP A 130 -22.30 -30.69 -3.69
C ASP A 130 -20.87 -30.86 -4.19
N ARG A 131 -20.66 -31.74 -5.18
CA ARG A 131 -19.35 -31.90 -5.85
C ARG A 131 -18.90 -30.61 -6.53
N LEU A 132 -19.80 -29.93 -7.25
CA LEU A 132 -19.48 -28.65 -7.88
C LEU A 132 -19.06 -27.61 -6.85
N SER A 133 -19.84 -27.45 -5.77
CA SER A 133 -19.53 -26.54 -4.67
C SER A 133 -18.16 -26.84 -4.04
N ALA A 134 -17.84 -28.13 -3.84
CA ALA A 134 -16.53 -28.55 -3.34
C ALA A 134 -15.39 -28.17 -4.31
N TYR A 135 -15.58 -28.37 -5.62
CA TYR A 135 -14.59 -27.98 -6.62
C TYR A 135 -14.44 -26.47 -6.77
N GLU A 136 -15.54 -25.72 -6.71
CA GLU A 136 -15.51 -24.25 -6.75
C GLU A 136 -14.78 -23.68 -5.53
N SER A 137 -14.99 -24.27 -4.35
CA SER A 137 -14.29 -23.89 -3.12
C SER A 137 -12.80 -24.22 -3.20
N ALA A 138 -12.45 -25.44 -3.60
CA ALA A 138 -11.05 -25.88 -3.74
C ALA A 138 -10.30 -25.11 -4.85
N GLY A 139 -10.99 -24.81 -5.96
CA GLY A 139 -10.46 -24.00 -7.06
C GLY A 139 -10.47 -22.50 -6.77
N GLY A 140 -11.06 -22.07 -5.65
CA GLY A 140 -11.19 -20.67 -5.28
C GLY A 140 -12.04 -19.85 -6.23
N SER A 141 -12.99 -20.47 -6.94
CA SER A 141 -13.89 -19.79 -7.89
C SER A 141 -15.00 -19.01 -7.18
N VAL A 142 -15.27 -19.34 -5.92
CA VAL A 142 -16.24 -18.66 -5.06
C VAL A 142 -15.55 -18.02 -3.86
N ALA A 143 -16.13 -16.93 -3.35
CA ALA A 143 -15.72 -16.35 -2.09
C ALA A 143 -16.14 -17.26 -0.94
N LEU A 144 -15.31 -17.33 0.10
CA LEU A 144 -15.59 -18.08 1.32
C LEU A 144 -15.65 -17.09 2.48
N SER A 145 -16.56 -17.31 3.43
CA SER A 145 -16.59 -16.54 4.67
C SER A 145 -16.82 -17.45 5.86
N GLY A 146 -16.28 -17.06 7.02
CA GLY A 146 -16.39 -17.81 8.26
C GLY A 146 -15.38 -17.34 9.30
N PRO A 147 -15.27 -18.04 10.44
CA PRO A 147 -14.26 -17.73 11.45
C PRO A 147 -12.86 -17.95 10.90
N GLY A 148 -11.89 -17.25 11.48
CA GLY A 148 -10.50 -17.39 11.10
C GLY A 148 -9.59 -16.40 11.80
N THR A 149 -8.36 -16.33 11.32
CA THR A 149 -7.34 -15.43 11.86
C THR A 149 -6.59 -14.73 10.73
N VAL A 150 -6.07 -13.54 11.02
CA VAL A 150 -5.21 -12.79 10.11
C VAL A 150 -3.80 -12.74 10.69
N LEU A 151 -2.88 -13.44 10.01
CA LEU A 151 -1.45 -13.32 10.26
C LEU A 151 -0.91 -12.11 9.51
N VAL A 152 -0.36 -11.15 10.24
CA VAL A 152 0.18 -9.91 9.70
C VAL A 152 1.70 -9.96 9.75
N LEU A 153 2.33 -9.86 8.58
CA LEU A 153 3.78 -9.69 8.43
C LEU A 153 4.08 -8.26 7.98
N ASP A 154 4.83 -7.52 8.78
CA ASP A 154 5.20 -6.13 8.47
C ASP A 154 6.71 -5.94 8.51
N ASP A 155 7.20 -5.02 7.69
CA ASP A 155 8.62 -4.69 7.59
C ASP A 155 9.17 -4.25 8.96
N SER A 156 10.49 -4.35 9.13
CA SER A 156 11.11 -3.95 10.39
C SER A 156 10.89 -2.46 10.68
N ALA A 157 11.01 -2.09 11.94
CA ALA A 157 11.18 -0.68 12.29
C ALA A 157 12.40 -0.10 11.55
N PRO A 158 12.39 1.21 11.25
CA PRO A 158 13.54 1.88 10.63
C PRO A 158 14.82 1.62 11.41
N LEU A 159 15.84 1.11 10.72
CA LEU A 159 17.13 0.77 11.31
C LEU A 159 17.93 2.05 11.61
N PRO A 160 18.70 2.06 12.72
CA PRO A 160 19.63 3.15 13.01
C PRO A 160 20.75 3.18 11.97
N ALA A 161 21.30 4.37 11.72
CA ALA A 161 22.45 4.53 10.84
C ALA A 161 23.62 3.64 11.29
N SER A 162 24.17 2.86 10.36
CA SER A 162 25.35 2.00 10.58
C SER A 162 26.24 2.03 9.33
N PRO A 163 27.53 1.67 9.42
CA PRO A 163 28.39 1.63 8.24
C PRO A 163 27.79 0.77 7.11
N GLY A 164 27.52 1.38 5.95
CA GLY A 164 26.86 0.71 4.82
C GLY A 164 25.33 0.65 4.85
N VAL A 165 24.68 1.14 5.92
CA VAL A 165 23.22 1.21 6.05
C VAL A 165 22.80 2.65 6.32
N ALA A 166 22.07 3.24 5.38
CA ALA A 166 21.50 4.57 5.56
C ALA A 166 20.44 4.57 6.67
N SER A 167 20.39 5.65 7.45
CA SER A 167 19.34 5.87 8.45
C SER A 167 17.98 5.78 7.78
N GLY A 168 17.06 4.99 8.34
CA GLY A 168 15.72 4.82 7.77
C GLY A 168 15.56 3.63 6.83
N THR A 169 16.61 2.83 6.60
CA THR A 169 16.50 1.55 5.90
C THR A 169 15.67 0.58 6.73
N VAL A 170 14.85 -0.27 6.10
CA VAL A 170 14.07 -1.33 6.76
C VAL A 170 14.49 -2.69 6.22
N ASN A 171 14.46 -3.71 7.07
CA ASN A 171 14.45 -5.09 6.59
C ASN A 171 13.05 -5.39 6.08
N ARG A 172 12.99 -5.97 4.87
CA ARG A 172 11.74 -6.18 4.17
C ARG A 172 11.28 -7.61 4.30
N VAL A 173 9.98 -7.80 4.46
CA VAL A 173 9.34 -9.11 4.26
C VAL A 173 9.56 -9.52 2.81
N THR A 174 10.02 -10.76 2.62
CA THR A 174 10.31 -11.38 1.33
C THR A 174 9.14 -12.24 0.86
N ASP A 175 9.16 -12.63 -0.41
CA ASP A 175 8.22 -13.63 -0.94
C ASP A 175 8.38 -14.99 -0.25
N GLY A 176 9.59 -15.35 0.16
CA GLY A 176 9.86 -16.57 0.93
C GLY A 176 9.14 -16.57 2.28
N ASP A 177 9.18 -15.45 3.00
CA ASP A 177 8.50 -15.32 4.30
C ASP A 177 6.99 -15.51 4.14
N VAL A 178 6.40 -14.89 3.11
CA VAL A 178 4.97 -15.04 2.80
C VAL A 178 4.63 -16.47 2.38
N GLN A 179 5.48 -17.13 1.58
CA GLN A 179 5.27 -18.53 1.19
C GLN A 179 5.30 -19.48 2.39
N VAL A 180 6.26 -19.31 3.29
CA VAL A 180 6.37 -20.14 4.50
C VAL A 180 5.14 -19.94 5.38
N ALA A 181 4.72 -18.70 5.62
CA ALA A 181 3.51 -18.40 6.38
C ALA A 181 2.24 -19.00 5.77
N VAL A 182 2.05 -18.85 4.46
CA VAL A 182 0.91 -19.42 3.73
C VAL A 182 0.90 -20.95 3.80
N ASN A 183 2.05 -21.59 3.61
CA ASN A 183 2.15 -23.05 3.67
C ASN A 183 1.93 -23.58 5.10
N GLY A 184 2.42 -22.86 6.11
CA GLY A 184 2.16 -23.19 7.52
C GLY A 184 0.67 -23.16 7.84
N LEU A 185 -0.05 -22.13 7.37
CA LEU A 185 -1.51 -22.04 7.54
C LEU A 185 -2.26 -23.16 6.81
N TRP A 186 -1.82 -23.55 5.60
CA TRP A 186 -2.39 -24.74 4.93
C TRP A 186 -2.12 -26.02 5.72
N ALA A 187 -0.89 -26.18 6.26
CA ALA A 187 -0.53 -27.33 7.07
C ALA A 187 -1.31 -27.39 8.39
N ALA A 188 -1.64 -26.23 8.96
CA ALA A 188 -2.50 -26.08 10.14
C ALA A 188 -3.98 -26.37 9.87
N GLY A 189 -4.37 -26.58 8.60
CA GLY A 189 -5.74 -26.96 8.23
C GLY A 189 -6.64 -25.79 7.84
N ALA A 190 -6.08 -24.65 7.43
CA ALA A 190 -6.89 -23.55 6.89
C ALA A 190 -7.75 -24.00 5.70
N GLU A 191 -9.00 -23.56 5.65
CA GLU A 191 -9.96 -23.94 4.59
C GLU A 191 -9.89 -22.99 3.39
N GLY A 192 -9.47 -21.75 3.63
CA GLY A 192 -9.31 -20.73 2.60
C GLY A 192 -8.30 -19.68 3.04
N ILE A 193 -7.38 -19.30 2.15
CA ILE A 193 -6.34 -18.32 2.43
C ILE A 193 -6.39 -17.18 1.42
N SER A 194 -6.15 -15.95 1.88
CA SER A 194 -5.83 -14.82 1.00
C SER A 194 -4.68 -13.97 1.54
N VAL A 195 -3.90 -13.37 0.64
CA VAL A 195 -2.85 -12.39 0.99
C VAL A 195 -3.26 -11.03 0.45
N ASN A 196 -3.51 -10.06 1.34
CA ASN A 196 -4.05 -8.72 1.02
C ASN A 196 -5.28 -8.80 0.09
N GLY A 197 -6.18 -9.75 0.36
CA GLY A 197 -7.38 -9.98 -0.45
C GLY A 197 -7.12 -10.66 -1.80
N GLN A 198 -5.94 -11.23 -2.04
CA GLN A 198 -5.70 -12.11 -3.20
C GLN A 198 -5.86 -13.57 -2.76
N ARG A 199 -6.84 -14.26 -3.33
CA ARG A 199 -7.12 -15.67 -3.04
C ARG A 199 -5.93 -16.56 -3.38
N VAL A 200 -5.48 -17.33 -2.40
CA VAL A 200 -4.45 -18.35 -2.58
C VAL A 200 -5.11 -19.70 -2.79
N VAL A 201 -4.70 -20.37 -3.86
CA VAL A 201 -4.98 -21.78 -4.20
C VAL A 201 -3.70 -22.40 -4.78
N SER A 202 -3.72 -23.69 -5.07
CA SER A 202 -2.55 -24.48 -5.52
C SER A 202 -1.77 -23.89 -6.70
N SER A 203 -2.40 -23.15 -7.60
CA SER A 203 -1.78 -22.51 -8.76
C SER A 203 -1.39 -21.04 -8.54
N THR A 204 -1.40 -20.56 -7.30
CA THR A 204 -1.07 -19.16 -6.97
C THR A 204 0.44 -19.00 -6.89
N ALA A 205 0.99 -18.10 -7.68
CA ALA A 205 2.40 -17.76 -7.62
C ALA A 205 2.62 -16.64 -6.60
N ILE A 206 3.55 -16.84 -5.66
CA ILE A 206 4.06 -15.82 -4.74
C ILE A 206 5.53 -15.62 -5.09
N ARG A 207 5.93 -14.42 -5.54
CA ARG A 207 7.31 -14.15 -5.96
C ARG A 207 7.73 -12.70 -5.83
N THR A 208 9.01 -12.44 -5.63
CA THR A 208 9.52 -11.06 -5.64
C THR A 208 9.70 -10.51 -7.06
N ALA A 209 9.34 -9.24 -7.28
CA ALA A 209 9.80 -8.46 -8.43
C ALA A 209 10.24 -7.06 -7.98
N GLY A 210 11.55 -6.79 -8.06
CA GLY A 210 12.13 -5.55 -7.55
C GLY A 210 12.00 -5.48 -6.04
N SER A 211 11.26 -4.49 -5.53
CA SER A 211 11.00 -4.28 -4.10
C SER A 211 9.62 -4.75 -3.64
N ALA A 212 8.82 -5.35 -4.52
CA ALA A 212 7.46 -5.78 -4.21
C ALA A 212 7.35 -7.30 -4.26
N VAL A 213 6.53 -7.86 -3.37
CA VAL A 213 6.09 -9.25 -3.44
C VAL A 213 4.83 -9.29 -4.31
N LEU A 214 4.82 -10.19 -5.30
CA LEU A 214 3.69 -10.41 -6.18
C LEU A 214 2.94 -11.65 -5.70
N VAL A 215 1.63 -11.54 -5.53
CA VAL A 215 0.73 -12.67 -5.31
C VAL A 215 -0.23 -12.73 -6.48
N ASP A 216 -0.25 -13.86 -7.18
CA ASP A 216 -1.00 -14.03 -8.43
C ASP A 216 -0.72 -12.91 -9.45
N PHE A 217 0.56 -12.57 -9.61
CA PHE A 217 1.03 -11.49 -10.49
C PHE A 217 0.56 -10.08 -10.11
N ARG A 218 -0.12 -9.90 -8.96
CA ARG A 218 -0.46 -8.59 -8.41
C ARG A 218 0.60 -8.13 -7.41
N PRO A 219 1.25 -6.97 -7.62
CA PRO A 219 2.22 -6.45 -6.67
C PRO A 219 1.49 -6.03 -5.39
N LEU A 220 1.96 -6.52 -4.25
CA LEU A 220 1.50 -6.19 -2.92
C LEU A 220 2.58 -5.42 -2.16
N SER A 221 2.18 -4.75 -1.10
CA SER A 221 3.07 -3.99 -0.22
C SER A 221 2.77 -4.31 1.23
N PRO A 222 3.77 -4.22 2.12
CA PRO A 222 3.57 -4.44 3.54
C PRO A 222 2.62 -3.38 4.13
N PRO A 223 1.87 -3.70 5.21
CA PRO A 223 1.84 -5.01 5.86
C PRO A 223 1.13 -6.08 5.01
N TYR A 224 1.70 -7.29 4.99
CA TYR A 224 1.11 -8.45 4.34
C TYR A 224 0.14 -9.11 5.30
N ARG A 225 -1.15 -8.95 5.02
CA ARG A 225 -2.26 -9.55 5.77
C ARG A 225 -2.64 -10.87 5.14
N ILE A 226 -2.32 -11.96 5.83
CA ILE A 226 -2.63 -13.32 5.41
C ILE A 226 -3.87 -13.76 6.18
N THR A 227 -5.03 -13.66 5.55
CA THR A 227 -6.31 -14.10 6.12
C THR A 227 -6.46 -15.60 5.88
N ALA A 228 -6.69 -16.36 6.94
CA ALA A 228 -6.96 -17.80 6.89
C ALA A 228 -8.29 -18.11 7.58
N LEU A 229 -9.16 -18.85 6.90
CA LEU A 229 -10.42 -19.34 7.46
C LEU A 229 -10.21 -20.69 8.15
N GLY A 230 -10.84 -20.87 9.30
CA GLY A 230 -10.76 -22.04 10.15
C GLY A 230 -10.96 -21.67 11.62
N ASP A 231 -10.66 -22.60 12.52
CA ASP A 231 -10.64 -22.30 13.96
C ASP A 231 -9.44 -21.39 14.29
N PRO A 232 -9.65 -20.16 14.79
CA PRO A 232 -8.58 -19.19 14.93
C PRO A 232 -7.51 -19.61 15.95
N GLU A 233 -7.91 -20.28 17.04
CA GLU A 233 -6.99 -20.72 18.09
C GLU A 233 -6.16 -21.89 17.58
N GLN A 234 -6.80 -22.89 16.98
CA GLN A 234 -6.10 -24.05 16.42
C GLN A 234 -5.14 -23.66 15.28
N LEU A 235 -5.54 -22.72 14.41
CA LEU A 235 -4.67 -22.24 13.33
C LEU A 235 -3.44 -21.51 13.86
N GLN A 236 -3.63 -20.63 14.86
CA GLN A 236 -2.53 -19.88 15.45
C GLN A 236 -1.57 -20.84 16.18
N ASP A 237 -2.09 -21.69 17.06
CA ASP A 237 -1.29 -22.63 17.85
C ASP A 237 -0.50 -23.59 16.95
N ALA A 238 -1.13 -24.17 15.93
CA ALA A 238 -0.47 -25.09 15.01
C ALA A 238 0.65 -24.43 14.18
N VAL A 239 0.50 -23.13 13.84
CA VAL A 239 1.55 -22.39 13.16
C VAL A 239 2.68 -22.04 14.13
N GLU A 240 2.37 -21.52 15.31
CA GLU A 240 3.35 -21.08 16.31
C GLU A 240 4.18 -22.24 16.89
N GLU A 241 3.56 -23.40 17.10
CA GLU A 241 4.23 -24.61 17.62
C GLU A 241 4.99 -25.41 16.54
N GLY A 242 4.75 -25.11 15.26
CA GLY A 242 5.35 -25.82 14.12
C GLY A 242 6.64 -25.16 13.57
N GLU A 243 7.21 -25.77 12.53
CA GLU A 243 8.40 -25.25 11.83
C GLU A 243 8.18 -23.84 11.25
N THR A 244 6.92 -23.48 10.95
CA THR A 244 6.58 -22.12 10.48
C THR A 244 6.76 -21.08 11.58
N GLY A 245 6.31 -21.38 12.81
CA GLY A 245 6.49 -20.52 13.97
C GLY A 245 7.96 -20.30 14.31
N GLU A 246 8.75 -21.37 14.30
CA GLU A 246 10.21 -21.30 14.49
C GLU A 246 10.88 -20.39 13.45
N TYR A 247 10.50 -20.51 12.18
CA TYR A 247 11.01 -19.65 11.12
C TYR A 247 10.60 -18.18 11.30
N LEU A 248 9.33 -17.93 11.62
CA LEU A 248 8.82 -16.57 11.83
C LEU A 248 9.46 -15.90 13.06
N ASP A 249 9.73 -16.66 14.12
CA ASP A 249 10.48 -16.18 15.29
C ASP A 249 11.94 -15.86 14.94
N GLU A 250 12.60 -16.72 14.15
CA GLU A 250 13.96 -16.45 13.68
C GLU A 250 14.01 -15.15 12.85
N VAL A 251 13.10 -15.00 11.89
CA VAL A 251 13.06 -13.81 11.02
C VAL A 251 12.68 -12.55 11.81
N SER A 252 11.77 -12.65 12.77
CA SER A 252 11.42 -11.58 13.70
C SER A 252 12.62 -11.17 14.56
N THR A 253 13.31 -12.12 15.19
CA THR A 253 14.45 -11.85 16.08
C THR A 253 15.65 -11.31 15.30
N ARG A 254 15.94 -11.89 14.13
CA ARG A 254 17.14 -11.58 13.35
C ARG A 254 17.01 -10.31 12.52
N PHE A 255 15.83 -10.09 11.93
CA PHE A 255 15.60 -8.99 10.99
C PHE A 255 14.61 -7.96 11.53
N GLY A 256 13.99 -8.18 12.68
CA GLY A 256 13.02 -7.26 13.28
C GLY A 256 11.70 -7.21 12.52
N ILE A 257 11.40 -8.23 11.69
CA ILE A 257 10.11 -8.35 11.01
C ILE A 257 9.02 -8.48 12.06
N ARG A 258 7.97 -7.68 11.93
CA ARG A 258 6.88 -7.65 12.90
C ARG A 258 5.84 -8.69 12.49
N VAL A 259 5.55 -9.60 13.40
CA VAL A 259 4.55 -10.66 13.25
C VAL A 259 3.46 -10.42 14.28
N SER A 260 2.20 -10.45 13.86
CA SER A 260 1.05 -10.35 14.77
C SER A 260 -0.16 -11.12 14.24
N TRP A 261 -1.02 -11.55 15.15
CA TRP A 261 -2.26 -12.26 14.84
C TRP A 261 -3.48 -11.44 15.21
N GLU A 262 -4.51 -11.50 14.37
CA GLU A 262 -5.80 -10.86 14.60
C GLU A 262 -6.92 -11.89 14.35
N PRO A 263 -7.55 -12.45 15.41
CA PRO A 263 -8.68 -13.35 15.24
C PRO A 263 -9.93 -12.59 14.76
N GLY A 264 -10.77 -13.27 13.98
CA GLY A 264 -12.04 -12.74 13.48
C GLY A 264 -13.12 -13.81 13.42
N GLU A 265 -14.32 -13.46 13.87
CA GLU A 265 -15.49 -14.36 13.84
C GLU A 265 -16.08 -14.51 12.44
N GLU A 266 -15.95 -13.48 11.61
CA GLU A 266 -16.44 -13.45 10.23
C GLU A 266 -15.39 -12.75 9.36
N LEU A 267 -14.56 -13.55 8.70
CA LEU A 267 -13.58 -13.12 7.73
C LEU A 267 -14.01 -13.60 6.35
N THR A 268 -13.75 -12.79 5.33
CA THR A 268 -14.04 -13.16 3.94
C THR A 268 -12.75 -13.32 3.17
N VAL A 269 -12.63 -14.48 2.50
CA VAL A 269 -11.60 -14.77 1.52
C VAL A 269 -12.25 -14.68 0.13
N PRO A 270 -11.82 -13.74 -0.74
CA PRO A 270 -12.52 -13.50 -2.01
C PRO A 270 -12.37 -14.68 -2.98
N ALA A 271 -13.20 -14.67 -4.02
CA ALA A 271 -12.99 -15.51 -5.18
C ALA A 271 -11.70 -15.08 -5.91
N ARG A 272 -10.97 -16.05 -6.46
CA ARG A 272 -9.88 -15.80 -7.38
C ARG A 272 -10.46 -15.38 -8.73
N ALA A 273 -9.89 -14.34 -9.33
CA ALA A 273 -10.21 -13.99 -10.71
C ALA A 273 -9.76 -15.14 -11.62
N ALA A 274 -10.70 -15.94 -12.11
CA ALA A 274 -10.41 -17.01 -13.04
C ALA A 274 -9.94 -16.41 -14.38
N GLY A 275 -8.81 -16.91 -14.89
CA GLY A 275 -8.42 -16.63 -16.27
C GLY A 275 -9.42 -17.24 -17.25
N THR A 276 -9.54 -16.67 -18.45
CA THR A 276 -10.39 -17.26 -19.49
C THR A 276 -9.88 -18.67 -19.83
N LEU A 277 -10.68 -19.69 -19.54
CA LEU A 277 -10.40 -21.05 -19.98
C LEU A 277 -10.44 -21.09 -21.51
N ARG A 278 -9.28 -21.32 -22.14
CA ARG A 278 -9.16 -21.37 -23.61
C ARG A 278 -9.46 -22.75 -24.15
N GLU A 279 -8.95 -23.76 -23.46
CA GLU A 279 -9.07 -25.15 -23.86
C GLU A 279 -9.00 -26.00 -22.59
N ALA A 280 -9.99 -26.87 -22.42
CA ALA A 280 -9.92 -28.02 -21.54
C ALA A 280 -10.86 -29.07 -22.10
N THR A 281 -10.46 -30.32 -21.97
CA THR A 281 -11.29 -31.47 -22.31
C THR A 281 -11.47 -32.28 -21.05
N ALA A 282 -12.70 -32.44 -20.61
CA ALA A 282 -13.00 -33.41 -19.56
C ALA A 282 -12.68 -34.80 -20.10
N LEU A 283 -11.91 -35.58 -19.33
CA LEU A 283 -11.66 -36.97 -19.70
C LEU A 283 -12.92 -37.77 -19.36
N ASP A 284 -13.57 -38.34 -20.37
CA ASP A 284 -14.73 -39.20 -20.17
C ASP A 284 -14.34 -40.41 -19.29
N GLY A 285 -14.95 -40.51 -18.11
CA GLY A 285 -15.10 -41.77 -17.38
C GLY A 285 -13.83 -42.44 -16.84
N GLY A 286 -12.75 -41.71 -16.60
CA GLY A 286 -11.66 -42.22 -15.78
C GLY A 286 -12.03 -42.11 -14.32
N SER A 287 -12.37 -43.22 -13.68
CA SER A 287 -12.31 -43.43 -12.23
C SER A 287 -10.91 -43.11 -11.71
N GLY A 288 -10.57 -41.82 -11.65
CA GLY A 288 -9.62 -41.34 -10.67
C GLY A 288 -10.26 -41.71 -9.34
N THR A 289 -9.66 -42.66 -8.63
CA THR A 289 -9.93 -42.89 -7.22
C THR A 289 -10.15 -41.51 -6.59
N PRO A 290 -11.33 -41.22 -6.00
CA PRO A 290 -11.48 -39.97 -5.27
C PRO A 290 -10.27 -39.87 -4.34
N ALA A 291 -9.54 -38.76 -4.40
CA ALA A 291 -8.51 -38.49 -3.41
C ALA A 291 -9.15 -38.81 -2.04
N PRO A 292 -8.46 -39.57 -1.17
CA PRO A 292 -9.08 -40.09 0.04
C PRO A 292 -9.80 -38.94 0.74
N GLU A 293 -11.08 -39.17 1.07
CA GLU A 293 -11.94 -38.25 1.81
C GLU A 293 -11.42 -38.13 3.25
N THR A 294 -10.20 -37.62 3.42
CA THR A 294 -9.69 -37.14 4.71
C THR A 294 -9.80 -35.63 4.68
N MET A 295 -11.04 -35.14 4.59
CA MET A 295 -11.38 -33.93 5.32
C MET A 295 -11.30 -34.31 6.81
N PRO A 296 -10.60 -33.55 7.66
CA PRO A 296 -10.56 -33.84 9.08
C PRO A 296 -11.94 -33.56 9.67
N THR A 297 -12.80 -34.58 9.72
CA THR A 297 -13.99 -34.54 10.56
C THR A 297 -13.50 -34.51 12.00
N GLY A 298 -13.71 -33.39 12.69
CA GLY A 298 -13.40 -33.20 14.10
C GLY A 298 -13.97 -34.35 14.95
N GLY A 299 -13.09 -35.25 15.36
CA GLY A 299 -13.40 -36.35 16.24
C GLY A 299 -12.86 -36.05 17.63
N ALA A 300 -13.77 -35.77 18.57
CA ALA A 300 -13.48 -35.67 19.99
C ALA A 300 -12.77 -36.95 20.48
N GLY A 301 -11.47 -36.85 20.75
CA GLY A 301 -10.67 -37.91 21.34
C GLY A 301 -11.12 -38.17 22.77
N THR A 302 -11.89 -39.25 22.96
CA THR A 302 -12.09 -39.88 24.27
C THR A 302 -10.80 -40.59 24.67
N ALA A 303 -10.38 -40.37 25.92
CA ALA A 303 -9.19 -40.91 26.56
C ALA A 303 -9.05 -42.45 26.45
N PRO A 304 -7.83 -43.01 26.48
CA PRO A 304 -7.64 -44.44 26.62
C PRO A 304 -7.78 -44.85 28.10
N ASP A 305 -8.66 -45.83 28.31
CA ASP A 305 -8.91 -46.53 29.56
C ASP A 305 -7.70 -47.42 29.95
N GLU A 306 -7.27 -47.29 31.20
CA GLU A 306 -6.31 -48.16 31.85
C GLU A 306 -7.01 -49.47 32.28
N GLY A 307 -6.41 -50.63 32.01
CA GLY A 307 -6.54 -51.75 32.95
C GLY A 307 -6.69 -53.17 32.40
N ALA A 308 -5.62 -53.94 32.64
CA ALA A 308 -5.61 -55.29 33.23
C ALA A 308 -5.71 -56.56 32.35
N ALA A 309 -4.51 -57.14 32.16
CA ALA A 309 -4.05 -58.42 32.74
C ALA A 309 -4.48 -59.79 32.17
N ALA A 310 -3.47 -60.55 31.69
CA ALA A 310 -3.14 -61.96 32.04
C ALA A 310 -1.85 -62.36 31.26
N SER A 311 -0.66 -62.46 31.86
CA SER A 311 -0.07 -63.52 32.71
C SER A 311 0.56 -64.72 31.96
N GLY A 312 1.89 -64.85 32.11
CA GLY A 312 2.69 -66.09 32.05
C GLY A 312 3.20 -66.53 30.67
N ALA A 313 4.38 -67.15 30.51
CA ALA A 313 5.54 -67.40 31.36
C ALA A 313 6.71 -67.88 30.45
N GLU A 314 7.94 -67.71 30.95
CA GLU A 314 9.15 -68.55 30.79
C GLU A 314 9.90 -68.76 29.43
N GLU A 315 11.21 -68.45 29.53
CA GLU A 315 12.43 -69.15 29.05
C GLU A 315 12.42 -69.85 27.67
N ASP A 316 13.35 -69.50 26.77
CA ASP A 316 14.75 -69.97 26.79
C ASP A 316 15.49 -69.48 25.52
N SER A 317 16.78 -69.23 25.67
CA SER A 317 17.75 -68.88 24.61
C SER A 317 18.43 -70.18 24.13
N PRO A 318 19.11 -70.25 22.96
CA PRO A 318 20.29 -69.43 22.64
C PRO A 318 20.30 -68.78 21.24
#